data_AF-A0A2S4PSZ2-F1
#
_entry.id   AF-A0A2S4PSZ2-F1
#
_cell.length_a   1.000
_cell.length_b   1.000
_cell.length_c   1.000
_cell.angle_alpha   90.00
_cell.angle_beta   90.00
_cell.angle_gamma   90.00
#
_symmetry.space_group_name_H-M   'P 1'
#
loop_
_entity.id
_entity.type
_entity.pdbx_description
1 polymer ?
#
loop_
_entity_poly.entity_id
_entity_poly.type
_entity_poly.pdbx_seq_one_letter_code
_entity_poly.pdbx_strand_id
1 'polypeptide(L)'
;MKLSLFLISALSVAAIPAAFDSATYKPLSLSRLTGNGRVNLASDPNQNGNAVDNDDYNIVPTSFKNEKNMVGHAKYVSGSIANGTITEKDAPSMIQSLFLAATPTSTPTGVKDTMARANAAFSMQNTSPSGNATEPNLMASALDMMMNGLVSDDLHNTLQSKAAVPVFNNPPVPADKSFYTKEGNAPFSVPEEKLRSAIQIPPTFTYGQKPALLMVPGTGASGFETFGNTFGKLLTTTPYADPVYISIPGNSLGDVQINAEYVAYALQYVQSITNQNLSVITWSQGSIDVQWSFKYWPSIRNIVTDFIAISPDFHGTRLAYLLCSGNANINMIGCTPAVSQQAYNSRFINRLRQDGGDAAYVPTTTVYSQFDEIVQPQFGRQASGIIREGNGVAVSNTLLQEACRGQEGSGLYLHEGVLYSATAYALVIDALTHDGPGSIDRVRNSCSQTTPEGISDLDVVGVEALIVIILFRLLTFAPKVVREPELRDYTAN
;
A
#
# COMPACT_ATOMS: atom_id res chain seq x y z
N MET A 1 42.49 -18.92 -50.30
CA MET A 1 41.78 -19.91 -49.45
C MET A 1 41.80 -19.38 -48.02
N LYS A 2 40.65 -19.33 -47.37
CA LYS A 2 40.30 -18.42 -46.25
C LYS A 2 40.99 -18.75 -44.91
N LEU A 3 41.26 -17.66 -44.19
CA LEU A 3 41.57 -17.51 -42.76
C LEU A 3 40.50 -18.15 -41.85
N SER A 4 40.89 -18.63 -40.67
CA SER A 4 39.96 -18.94 -39.56
C SER A 4 40.50 -18.37 -38.26
N LEU A 5 39.75 -17.43 -37.69
CA LEU A 5 39.97 -16.77 -36.40
C LEU A 5 38.91 -17.30 -35.43
N PHE A 6 39.31 -17.73 -34.23
CA PHE A 6 38.41 -18.13 -33.15
C PHE A 6 37.81 -16.88 -32.47
N LEU A 7 36.48 -16.80 -32.38
CA LEU A 7 35.77 -15.90 -31.48
C LEU A 7 34.84 -16.71 -30.57
N ILE A 8 34.99 -16.49 -29.27
CA ILE A 8 34.16 -17.01 -28.19
C ILE A 8 32.89 -16.14 -28.13
N SER A 9 31.72 -16.74 -28.34
CA SER A 9 30.42 -16.10 -28.20
C SER A 9 29.84 -16.37 -26.80
N ALA A 10 29.78 -15.33 -25.96
CA ALA A 10 28.92 -15.30 -24.79
C ALA A 10 27.45 -15.23 -25.23
N LEU A 11 26.62 -16.16 -24.75
CA LEU A 11 25.17 -16.17 -24.97
C LEU A 11 24.51 -15.12 -24.04
N SER A 12 24.08 -14.02 -24.63
CA SER A 12 23.11 -13.09 -24.07
C SER A 12 21.72 -13.75 -24.05
N VAL A 13 21.21 -14.05 -22.86
CA VAL A 13 19.81 -14.45 -22.66
C VAL A 13 18.97 -13.18 -22.77
N ALA A 14 18.40 -12.94 -23.93
CA ALA A 14 17.44 -11.86 -24.15
C ALA A 14 16.15 -12.17 -23.34
N ALA A 15 15.77 -11.25 -22.46
CA ALA A 15 14.48 -11.28 -21.77
C ALA A 15 13.35 -11.21 -22.81
N ILE A 16 12.45 -12.21 -22.78
CA ILE A 16 11.24 -12.25 -23.60
C ILE A 16 10.29 -11.15 -23.07
N PRO A 17 9.64 -10.36 -23.94
CA PRO A 17 8.74 -9.29 -23.50
C PRO A 17 7.58 -9.83 -22.67
N ALA A 18 7.21 -9.10 -21.63
CA ALA A 18 6.11 -9.39 -20.72
C ALA A 18 4.79 -9.57 -21.51
N ALA A 19 4.07 -10.66 -21.23
CA ALA A 19 2.71 -10.86 -21.71
C ALA A 19 1.73 -10.39 -20.62
N PHE A 20 0.77 -9.54 -21.00
CA PHE A 20 -0.34 -9.15 -20.14
C PHE A 20 -1.39 -10.26 -20.20
N ASP A 21 -1.56 -11.01 -19.11
CA ASP A 21 -2.66 -11.98 -18.99
C ASP A 21 -3.71 -11.45 -18.00
N SER A 22 -4.97 -11.52 -18.41
CA SER A 22 -6.14 -11.04 -17.67
C SER A 22 -6.68 -12.05 -16.65
N ALA A 23 -6.02 -13.21 -16.54
CA ALA A 23 -6.57 -14.39 -15.89
C ALA A 23 -6.25 -14.51 -14.39
N THR A 24 -6.62 -13.53 -13.56
CA THR A 24 -6.73 -13.76 -12.10
C THR A 24 -7.93 -13.12 -11.40
N TYR A 25 -8.70 -12.25 -12.06
CA TYR A 25 -9.97 -11.77 -11.52
C TYR A 25 -11.15 -12.41 -12.26
N LYS A 26 -11.93 -13.25 -11.57
CA LYS A 26 -13.25 -13.63 -12.07
C LYS A 26 -14.08 -12.34 -12.19
N PRO A 27 -14.71 -12.05 -13.35
CA PRO A 27 -15.57 -10.89 -13.48
C PRO A 27 -16.68 -10.97 -12.42
N LEU A 28 -16.94 -9.85 -11.74
CA LEU A 28 -17.99 -9.74 -10.74
C LEU A 28 -19.35 -10.10 -11.38
N SER A 29 -20.14 -10.95 -10.71
CA SER A 29 -21.43 -11.40 -11.23
C SER A 29 -22.40 -10.21 -11.29
N LEU A 30 -22.88 -9.88 -12.49
CA LEU A 30 -23.81 -8.77 -12.79
C LEU A 30 -25.29 -9.15 -12.63
N SER A 31 -25.62 -10.12 -11.78
CA SER A 31 -26.93 -10.78 -11.73
C SER A 31 -28.13 -9.91 -11.26
N ARG A 32 -27.95 -8.59 -11.05
CA ARG A 32 -28.99 -7.66 -10.54
C ARG A 32 -29.18 -6.36 -11.35
N LEU A 33 -28.67 -6.28 -12.58
CA LEU A 33 -28.90 -5.13 -13.46
C LEU A 33 -30.33 -5.14 -14.03
N THR A 34 -30.99 -3.99 -13.97
CA THR A 34 -32.25 -3.71 -14.69
C THR A 34 -31.95 -3.16 -16.09
N GLY A 35 -32.93 -3.23 -17.00
CA GLY A 35 -32.80 -2.75 -18.39
C GLY A 35 -32.44 -1.26 -18.56
N ASN A 36 -32.46 -0.47 -17.48
CA ASN A 36 -32.08 0.95 -17.48
C ASN A 36 -30.67 1.19 -16.89
N GLY A 37 -29.84 0.15 -16.73
CA GLY A 37 -28.47 0.27 -16.22
C GLY A 37 -28.37 0.47 -14.70
N ARG A 38 -29.48 0.29 -13.98
CA ARG A 38 -29.61 0.43 -12.53
C ARG A 38 -29.49 -0.91 -11.83
N VAL A 39 -28.87 -0.95 -10.65
CA VAL A 39 -28.73 -2.17 -9.84
C VAL A 39 -29.73 -2.16 -8.69
N ASN A 40 -30.62 -3.15 -8.62
CA ASN A 40 -31.62 -3.27 -7.55
C ASN A 40 -30.99 -3.88 -6.28
N LEU A 41 -31.19 -3.21 -5.14
CA LEU A 41 -30.91 -3.72 -3.81
C LEU A 41 -32.12 -4.54 -3.31
N ALA A 42 -31.88 -5.53 -2.45
CA ALA A 42 -32.97 -6.27 -1.82
C ALA A 42 -33.81 -5.31 -0.96
N SER A 43 -35.14 -5.45 -0.97
CA SER A 43 -36.05 -4.58 -0.22
C SER A 43 -35.86 -4.76 1.29
N ASP A 44 -35.54 -3.69 2.00
CA ASP A 44 -35.52 -3.65 3.47
C ASP A 44 -36.96 -3.75 4.03
N PRO A 45 -37.32 -4.79 4.80
CA PRO A 45 -38.65 -4.93 5.38
C PRO A 45 -38.94 -3.93 6.52
N ASN A 46 -37.96 -3.13 6.98
CA ASN A 46 -38.08 -2.23 8.14
C ASN A 46 -38.00 -0.72 7.77
N GLN A 47 -38.48 -0.30 6.61
CA GLN A 47 -38.68 1.13 6.34
C GLN A 47 -39.81 1.71 7.22
N ASN A 48 -39.46 2.17 8.43
CA ASN A 48 -40.26 3.18 9.11
C ASN A 48 -40.04 4.50 8.39
N GLY A 49 -40.98 4.80 7.47
CA GLY A 49 -41.01 6.04 6.71
C GLY A 49 -41.06 7.25 7.64
N ASN A 50 -39.98 8.02 7.66
CA ASN A 50 -39.94 9.44 7.98
C ASN A 50 -38.58 10.01 7.55
N ALA A 51 -38.43 10.29 6.25
CA ALA A 51 -37.36 11.15 5.75
C ALA A 51 -37.90 12.00 4.59
N VAL A 52 -37.77 13.31 4.73
CA VAL A 52 -38.30 14.36 3.84
C VAL A 52 -37.38 14.56 2.62
N ASP A 53 -36.91 13.47 2.01
CA ASP A 53 -36.23 13.52 0.71
C ASP A 53 -36.58 12.25 -0.07
N ASN A 54 -37.12 12.44 -1.27
CA ASN A 54 -37.68 11.42 -2.14
C ASN A 54 -36.57 10.64 -2.91
N ASP A 55 -35.48 10.30 -2.23
CA ASP A 55 -34.35 9.56 -2.81
C ASP A 55 -34.53 8.06 -2.53
N ASP A 56 -34.78 7.29 -3.60
CA ASP A 56 -34.83 5.83 -3.54
C ASP A 56 -33.40 5.26 -3.45
N TYR A 57 -32.95 4.98 -2.22
CA TYR A 57 -31.64 4.37 -1.97
C TYR A 57 -31.58 2.88 -2.31
N ASN A 58 -32.71 2.24 -2.66
CA ASN A 58 -32.75 0.83 -3.04
C ASN A 58 -32.19 0.56 -4.44
N ILE A 59 -31.76 1.60 -5.16
CA ILE A 59 -31.23 1.50 -6.51
C ILE A 59 -29.95 2.34 -6.60
N VAL A 60 -28.84 1.73 -7.00
CA VAL A 60 -27.61 2.50 -7.29
C VAL A 60 -27.82 3.32 -8.57
N PRO A 61 -27.68 4.66 -8.53
CA PRO A 61 -27.85 5.50 -9.71
C PRO A 61 -26.66 5.33 -10.67
N THR A 62 -26.84 5.72 -11.93
CA THR A 62 -25.73 5.77 -12.91
C THR A 62 -24.76 6.93 -12.64
N SER A 63 -25.21 7.96 -11.94
CA SER A 63 -24.39 9.07 -11.43
C SER A 63 -25.06 9.70 -10.21
N PHE A 64 -24.26 10.23 -9.27
CA PHE A 64 -24.80 10.94 -8.11
C PHE A 64 -25.30 12.34 -8.47
N LYS A 65 -26.43 12.75 -7.88
CA LYS A 65 -27.00 14.09 -8.12
C LYS A 65 -26.19 15.21 -7.47
N ASN A 66 -25.68 14.95 -6.27
CA ASN A 66 -24.90 15.84 -5.43
C ASN A 66 -24.25 15.04 -4.28
N GLU A 67 -23.42 15.70 -3.47
CA GLU A 67 -22.73 15.08 -2.32
C GLU A 67 -23.72 14.44 -1.34
N LYS A 68 -24.83 15.10 -0.99
CA LYS A 68 -25.84 14.55 -0.07
C LYS A 68 -26.44 13.24 -0.59
N ASN A 69 -26.72 13.17 -1.90
CA ASN A 69 -27.22 11.97 -2.55
C ASN A 69 -26.17 10.84 -2.54
N MET A 70 -24.91 11.15 -2.84
CA MET A 70 -23.79 10.21 -2.76
C MET A 70 -23.63 9.64 -1.34
N VAL A 71 -23.58 10.51 -0.33
CA VAL A 71 -23.45 10.12 1.09
C VAL A 71 -24.61 9.24 1.54
N GLY A 72 -25.83 9.57 1.11
CA GLY A 72 -27.01 8.75 1.39
C GLY A 72 -26.89 7.32 0.87
N HIS A 73 -26.40 7.13 -0.37
CA HIS A 73 -26.16 5.81 -0.93
C HIS A 73 -25.01 5.06 -0.23
N ALA A 74 -23.89 5.74 0.07
CA ALA A 74 -22.77 5.15 0.80
C ALA A 74 -23.19 4.64 2.18
N LYS A 75 -24.00 5.43 2.90
CA LYS A 75 -24.61 5.06 4.17
C LYS A 75 -25.53 3.84 4.03
N TYR A 76 -26.44 3.87 3.05
CA TYR A 76 -27.40 2.79 2.84
C TYR A 76 -26.70 1.46 2.55
N VAL A 77 -25.73 1.46 1.63
CA VAL A 77 -24.98 0.24 1.27
C VAL A 77 -24.15 -0.26 2.44
N SER A 78 -23.44 0.61 3.14
CA SER A 78 -22.64 0.21 4.32
C SER A 78 -23.51 -0.38 5.43
N GLY A 79 -24.66 0.26 5.73
CA GLY A 79 -25.61 -0.25 6.73
C GLY A 79 -26.26 -1.58 6.31
N SER A 80 -26.53 -1.76 5.02
CA SER A 80 -27.09 -3.00 4.47
C SER A 80 -26.09 -4.15 4.47
N ILE A 81 -24.78 -3.87 4.32
CA ILE A 81 -23.73 -4.88 4.54
C ILE A 81 -23.67 -5.23 6.02
N ALA A 82 -23.64 -4.22 6.91
CA ALA A 82 -23.54 -4.44 8.35
C ALA A 82 -24.70 -5.27 8.93
N ASN A 83 -25.92 -5.06 8.44
CA ASN A 83 -27.10 -5.79 8.92
C ASN A 83 -27.35 -7.12 8.18
N GLY A 84 -26.50 -7.49 7.21
CA GLY A 84 -26.58 -8.73 6.45
C GLY A 84 -27.58 -8.74 5.29
N THR A 85 -28.24 -7.61 5.00
CA THR A 85 -29.16 -7.47 3.84
C THR A 85 -28.40 -7.62 2.52
N ILE A 86 -27.19 -7.04 2.44
CA ILE A 86 -26.22 -7.29 1.37
C ILE A 86 -25.24 -8.33 1.88
N THR A 87 -25.22 -9.50 1.23
CA THR A 87 -24.32 -10.60 1.60
C THR A 87 -22.87 -10.26 1.23
N GLU A 88 -21.90 -10.90 1.90
CA GLU A 88 -20.48 -10.77 1.56
C GLU A 88 -20.20 -11.10 0.09
N LYS A 89 -20.99 -12.01 -0.51
CA LYS A 89 -20.90 -12.36 -1.93
C LYS A 89 -21.40 -11.25 -2.85
N ASP A 90 -22.43 -10.51 -2.45
CA ASP A 90 -23.05 -9.46 -3.27
C ASP A 90 -22.41 -8.08 -3.06
N ALA A 91 -21.78 -7.85 -1.90
CA ALA A 91 -21.19 -6.57 -1.52
C ALA A 91 -20.19 -6.02 -2.56
N PRO A 92 -19.25 -6.81 -3.12
CA PRO A 92 -18.28 -6.30 -4.08
C PRO A 92 -18.92 -5.68 -5.32
N SER A 93 -19.93 -6.33 -5.91
CA SER A 93 -20.64 -5.81 -7.08
C SER A 93 -21.42 -4.53 -6.77
N MET A 94 -22.00 -4.41 -5.57
CA MET A 94 -22.73 -3.21 -5.15
C MET A 94 -21.79 -2.02 -4.93
N ILE A 95 -20.67 -2.26 -4.25
CA ILE A 95 -19.62 -1.25 -4.02
C ILE A 95 -19.04 -0.79 -5.36
N GLN A 96 -18.72 -1.71 -6.27
CA GLN A 96 -18.26 -1.37 -7.62
C GLN A 96 -19.25 -0.46 -8.34
N SER A 97 -20.55 -0.74 -8.26
CA SER A 97 -21.58 0.08 -8.90
C SER A 97 -21.63 1.50 -8.31
N LEU A 98 -21.45 1.65 -6.99
CA LEU A 98 -21.39 2.98 -6.36
C LEU A 98 -20.17 3.78 -6.83
N PHE A 99 -18.99 3.15 -6.86
CA PHE A 99 -17.77 3.81 -7.30
C PHE A 99 -17.84 4.20 -8.78
N LEU A 100 -18.45 3.36 -9.63
CA LEU A 100 -18.68 3.71 -11.04
C LEU A 100 -19.68 4.87 -11.23
N ALA A 101 -20.55 5.14 -10.25
CA ALA A 101 -21.46 6.27 -10.27
C ALA A 101 -20.81 7.59 -9.80
N ALA A 102 -19.64 7.54 -9.14
CA ALA A 102 -18.90 8.72 -8.73
C ALA A 102 -18.22 9.36 -9.96
N THR A 103 -18.80 10.45 -10.44
CA THR A 103 -18.25 11.24 -11.56
C THR A 103 -17.63 12.52 -11.01
N PRO A 104 -16.36 12.83 -11.32
CA PRO A 104 -15.74 14.08 -10.90
C PRO A 104 -16.58 15.31 -11.27
N THR A 105 -16.79 16.20 -10.30
CA THR A 105 -17.50 17.48 -10.48
C THR A 105 -16.56 18.69 -10.45
N SER A 106 -15.31 18.46 -10.04
CA SER A 106 -14.22 19.44 -10.09
C SER A 106 -12.90 18.73 -10.41
N THR A 107 -11.86 19.51 -10.67
CA THR A 107 -10.49 19.03 -10.82
C THR A 107 -9.58 19.82 -9.87
N PRO A 108 -8.62 19.17 -9.19
CA PRO A 108 -7.64 19.87 -8.38
C PRO A 108 -6.86 20.90 -9.21
N THR A 109 -6.58 22.05 -8.61
CA THR A 109 -5.93 23.19 -9.27
C THR A 109 -4.41 23.27 -9.05
N GLY A 110 -3.85 22.35 -8.27
CA GLY A 110 -2.43 22.20 -7.98
C GLY A 110 -2.20 21.51 -6.63
N VAL A 111 -0.95 21.20 -6.29
CA VAL A 111 -0.57 20.41 -5.10
C VAL A 111 -1.34 20.79 -3.82
N LYS A 112 -1.35 22.08 -3.44
CA LYS A 112 -2.00 22.53 -2.19
C LYS A 112 -3.51 22.31 -2.17
N ASP A 113 -4.17 22.48 -3.32
CA ASP A 113 -5.61 22.21 -3.47
C ASP A 113 -5.88 20.71 -3.43
N THR A 114 -5.04 19.89 -4.07
CA THR A 114 -5.12 18.42 -4.00
C THR A 114 -5.04 17.92 -2.56
N MET A 115 -4.03 18.35 -1.80
CA MET A 115 -3.84 17.98 -0.38
C MET A 115 -5.03 18.39 0.49
N ALA A 116 -5.56 19.61 0.27
CA ALA A 116 -6.70 20.11 1.03
C ALA A 116 -7.98 19.29 0.76
N ARG A 117 -8.22 18.93 -0.50
CA ARG A 117 -9.37 18.10 -0.91
C ARG A 117 -9.31 16.70 -0.32
N ALA A 118 -8.15 16.05 -0.39
CA ALA A 118 -7.97 14.72 0.19
C ALA A 118 -8.22 14.74 1.70
N ASN A 119 -7.63 15.69 2.42
CA ASN A 119 -7.83 15.82 3.86
C ASN A 119 -9.29 16.12 4.23
N ALA A 120 -10.01 16.92 3.42
CA ALA A 120 -11.41 17.22 3.66
C ALA A 120 -12.31 15.96 3.59
N ALA A 121 -12.02 15.02 2.69
CA ALA A 121 -12.80 13.80 2.52
C ALA A 121 -12.82 12.91 3.79
N PHE A 122 -11.75 12.92 4.58
CA PHE A 122 -11.68 12.18 5.85
C PHE A 122 -12.41 12.87 7.01
N SER A 123 -12.87 14.10 6.82
CA SER A 123 -13.77 14.79 7.76
C SER A 123 -15.25 14.43 7.56
N MET A 124 -15.57 13.56 6.60
CA MET A 124 -16.94 13.09 6.36
C MET A 124 -17.41 12.10 7.43
N GLN A 125 -18.08 12.62 8.47
CA GLN A 125 -18.48 11.87 9.66
C GLN A 125 -19.95 11.40 9.67
N ASN A 126 -20.73 11.70 8.61
CA ASN A 126 -22.17 11.49 8.63
C ASN A 126 -22.53 10.00 8.47
N THR A 127 -22.55 9.33 9.63
CA THR A 127 -22.81 7.92 9.92
C THR A 127 -21.79 6.95 9.31
N SER A 128 -20.68 6.79 10.05
CA SER A 128 -19.87 5.57 10.04
C SER A 128 -20.77 4.34 10.14
N PRO A 129 -20.38 3.18 9.56
CA PRO A 129 -21.16 1.96 9.68
C PRO A 129 -21.41 1.49 11.12
N SER A 130 -20.64 1.99 12.09
CA SER A 130 -20.86 1.77 13.52
C SER A 130 -22.07 2.52 14.11
N GLY A 131 -22.64 3.47 13.36
CA GLY A 131 -23.66 4.40 13.83
C GLY A 131 -23.10 5.58 14.63
N ASN A 132 -21.78 5.63 14.86
CA ASN A 132 -21.12 6.75 15.52
C ASN A 132 -20.94 7.94 14.56
N ALA A 133 -21.49 9.09 14.93
CA ALA A 133 -21.48 10.31 14.12
C ALA A 133 -20.15 11.08 14.15
N THR A 134 -19.13 10.59 14.87
CA THR A 134 -17.79 11.20 14.91
C THR A 134 -16.74 10.40 14.14
N GLU A 135 -17.09 9.21 13.66
CA GLU A 135 -16.20 8.34 12.90
C GLU A 135 -16.35 8.58 11.40
N PRO A 136 -15.27 8.56 10.61
CA PRO A 136 -15.36 8.75 9.18
C PRO A 136 -16.07 7.57 8.51
N ASN A 137 -16.91 7.87 7.52
CA ASN A 137 -17.44 6.84 6.63
C ASN A 137 -16.49 6.68 5.44
N LEU A 138 -15.63 5.66 5.49
CA LEU A 138 -14.56 5.46 4.51
C LEU A 138 -15.09 5.24 3.07
N MET A 139 -16.28 4.67 2.91
CA MET A 139 -16.92 4.57 1.59
C MET A 139 -17.31 5.94 1.06
N ALA A 140 -17.93 6.78 1.90
CA ALA A 140 -18.27 8.15 1.53
C ALA A 140 -17.01 9.00 1.28
N SER A 141 -15.96 8.86 2.09
CA SER A 141 -14.67 9.54 1.88
C SER A 141 -14.07 9.18 0.52
N ALA A 142 -14.02 7.89 0.14
CA ALA A 142 -13.51 7.49 -1.16
C ALA A 142 -14.31 8.08 -2.33
N LEU A 143 -15.64 8.06 -2.22
CA LEU A 143 -16.53 8.63 -3.24
C LEU A 143 -16.40 10.16 -3.32
N ASP A 144 -16.22 10.84 -2.20
CA ASP A 144 -16.00 12.28 -2.15
C ASP A 144 -14.67 12.69 -2.78
N MET A 145 -13.59 11.95 -2.50
CA MET A 145 -12.31 12.13 -3.18
C MET A 145 -12.49 12.03 -4.71
N MET A 146 -13.22 11.02 -5.19
CA MET A 146 -13.53 10.89 -6.63
C MET A 146 -14.36 12.06 -7.17
N MET A 147 -15.42 12.46 -6.46
CA MET A 147 -16.29 13.58 -6.85
C MET A 147 -15.51 14.92 -6.89
N ASN A 148 -14.46 15.05 -6.08
CA ASN A 148 -13.56 16.21 -6.05
C ASN A 148 -12.42 16.14 -7.08
N GLY A 149 -12.35 15.08 -7.88
CA GLY A 149 -11.39 14.93 -8.99
C GLY A 149 -10.09 14.22 -8.63
N LEU A 150 -10.03 13.56 -7.47
CA LEU A 150 -8.91 12.66 -7.11
C LEU A 150 -9.13 11.30 -7.79
N VAL A 151 -8.93 11.28 -9.10
CA VAL A 151 -9.10 10.10 -9.96
C VAL A 151 -7.87 9.87 -10.82
N SER A 152 -7.67 8.62 -11.24
CA SER A 152 -6.58 8.22 -12.14
C SER A 152 -7.05 7.14 -13.11
N ASP A 153 -6.29 6.92 -14.19
CA ASP A 153 -6.54 5.82 -15.12
C ASP A 153 -6.47 4.46 -14.42
N ASP A 154 -5.53 4.29 -13.49
CA ASP A 154 -5.38 3.08 -12.67
C ASP A 154 -6.62 2.82 -11.80
N LEU A 155 -7.21 3.89 -11.23
CA LEU A 155 -8.48 3.79 -10.52
C LEU A 155 -9.59 3.33 -11.46
N HIS A 156 -9.73 3.96 -12.63
CA HIS A 156 -10.76 3.57 -13.60
C HIS A 156 -10.62 2.11 -14.05
N ASN A 157 -9.40 1.68 -14.35
CA ASN A 157 -9.09 0.30 -14.72
C ASN A 157 -9.39 -0.67 -13.58
N THR A 158 -9.05 -0.31 -12.34
CA THR A 158 -9.36 -1.11 -11.15
C THR A 158 -10.88 -1.28 -10.98
N LEU A 159 -11.63 -0.17 -11.05
CA LEU A 159 -13.09 -0.18 -10.90
C LEU A 159 -13.78 -0.99 -12.00
N GLN A 160 -13.21 -1.10 -13.20
CA GLN A 160 -13.76 -1.90 -14.29
C GLN A 160 -13.26 -3.36 -14.29
N SER A 161 -12.48 -3.76 -13.28
CA SER A 161 -11.79 -5.07 -13.27
C SER A 161 -10.91 -5.30 -14.49
N LYS A 162 -10.35 -4.21 -15.03
CA LYS A 162 -9.42 -4.19 -16.18
C LYS A 162 -7.98 -3.89 -15.77
N ALA A 163 -7.71 -3.67 -14.49
CA ALA A 163 -6.36 -3.51 -13.98
C ALA A 163 -5.53 -4.75 -14.37
N ALA A 164 -4.53 -4.55 -15.22
CA ALA A 164 -3.62 -5.62 -15.58
C ALA A 164 -2.67 -5.86 -14.40
N VAL A 165 -2.50 -7.13 -14.00
CA VAL A 165 -1.40 -7.52 -13.12
C VAL A 165 -0.27 -7.99 -14.03
N PRO A 166 0.82 -7.21 -14.20
CA PRO A 166 1.89 -7.65 -15.07
C PRO A 166 2.55 -8.91 -14.49
N VAL A 167 2.64 -9.95 -15.33
CA VAL A 167 3.31 -11.21 -14.99
C VAL A 167 4.76 -11.12 -15.47
N PHE A 168 5.70 -11.27 -14.54
CA PHE A 168 7.12 -11.23 -14.84
C PHE A 168 7.69 -12.63 -14.87
N ASN A 169 8.30 -12.99 -16.00
CA ASN A 169 8.97 -14.27 -16.16
C ASN A 169 10.39 -14.20 -15.58
N ASN A 170 10.46 -14.20 -14.25
CA ASN A 170 11.70 -14.23 -13.51
C ASN A 170 12.26 -15.66 -13.52
N PRO A 171 13.52 -15.87 -13.97
CA PRO A 171 14.11 -17.21 -14.01
C PRO A 171 14.28 -17.79 -12.59
N PRO A 172 14.15 -19.11 -12.40
CA PRO A 172 14.50 -19.74 -11.13
C PRO A 172 15.94 -19.48 -10.72
N VAL A 173 16.17 -19.38 -9.41
CA VAL A 173 17.54 -19.36 -8.88
C VAL A 173 18.17 -20.76 -9.00
N PRO A 174 19.47 -20.85 -9.31
CA PRO A 174 20.20 -22.10 -9.23
C PRO A 174 20.04 -22.79 -7.87
N ALA A 175 20.01 -24.13 -7.84
CA ALA A 175 19.72 -24.90 -6.63
C ALA A 175 20.73 -24.65 -5.49
N ASP A 176 21.99 -24.37 -5.83
CA ASP A 176 23.06 -23.98 -4.91
C ASP A 176 22.86 -22.58 -4.30
N LYS A 177 21.98 -21.76 -4.88
CA LYS A 177 21.52 -20.47 -4.36
C LYS A 177 20.13 -20.56 -3.71
N SER A 178 19.60 -21.75 -3.42
CA SER A 178 18.28 -21.88 -2.80
C SER A 178 18.22 -21.22 -1.42
N PHE A 179 17.11 -20.55 -1.13
CA PHE A 179 16.90 -19.75 0.08
C PHE A 179 16.09 -20.48 1.16
N TYR A 180 15.47 -21.60 0.80
CA TYR A 180 14.54 -22.36 1.64
C TYR A 180 15.22 -23.11 2.78
N THR A 181 16.51 -23.36 2.64
CA THR A 181 17.28 -24.23 3.54
C THR A 181 18.35 -23.47 4.32
N LYS A 182 18.33 -22.13 4.28
CA LYS A 182 19.27 -21.31 5.06
C LYS A 182 19.00 -21.49 6.54
N GLU A 183 20.02 -21.96 7.26
CA GLU A 183 19.97 -22.17 8.70
C GLU A 183 19.55 -20.89 9.43
N GLY A 184 18.64 -21.03 10.40
CA GLY A 184 18.10 -19.92 11.18
C GLY A 184 16.96 -19.12 10.53
N ASN A 185 16.70 -19.29 9.22
CA ASN A 185 15.50 -18.73 8.60
C ASN A 185 14.25 -19.54 8.98
N ALA A 186 13.12 -18.83 9.13
CA ALA A 186 11.81 -19.44 9.16
C ALA A 186 11.50 -20.19 7.85
N PRO A 187 10.69 -21.26 7.90
CA PRO A 187 10.27 -21.94 6.70
C PRO A 187 9.31 -21.07 5.87
N PHE A 188 9.46 -21.10 4.55
CA PHE A 188 8.45 -20.58 3.64
C PHE A 188 7.28 -21.56 3.55
N SER A 189 6.05 -21.04 3.66
CA SER A 189 4.82 -21.80 3.41
C SER A 189 4.31 -21.62 1.98
N VAL A 190 4.78 -20.58 1.27
CA VAL A 190 4.43 -20.31 -0.13
C VAL A 190 5.45 -20.98 -1.09
N PRO A 191 5.00 -21.66 -2.16
CA PRO A 191 5.89 -22.21 -3.18
C PRO A 191 6.71 -21.14 -3.92
N GLU A 192 7.95 -21.48 -4.31
CA GLU A 192 8.90 -20.56 -4.95
C GLU A 192 8.34 -19.86 -6.17
N GLU A 193 7.67 -20.60 -7.05
CA GLU A 193 7.07 -20.05 -8.25
C GLU A 193 6.13 -18.88 -7.94
N LYS A 194 5.33 -18.99 -6.87
CA LYS A 194 4.41 -17.93 -6.44
C LYS A 194 5.16 -16.76 -5.81
N LEU A 195 6.15 -17.02 -4.95
CA LEU A 195 6.98 -15.95 -4.36
C LEU A 195 7.70 -15.15 -5.45
N ARG A 196 8.27 -15.86 -6.44
CA ARG A 196 9.03 -15.28 -7.54
C ARG A 196 8.16 -14.51 -8.54
N SER A 197 6.92 -14.94 -8.77
CA SER A 197 5.99 -14.25 -9.68
C SER A 197 5.53 -12.89 -9.16
N ALA A 198 5.67 -12.62 -7.85
CA ALA A 198 5.34 -11.31 -7.28
C ALA A 198 6.38 -10.22 -7.58
N ILE A 199 7.60 -10.60 -7.98
CA ILE A 199 8.70 -9.67 -8.21
C ILE A 199 8.57 -9.05 -9.60
N GLN A 200 8.53 -7.72 -9.66
CA GLN A 200 8.34 -6.96 -10.88
C GLN A 200 9.66 -6.27 -11.25
N ILE A 201 10.45 -6.92 -12.11
CA ILE A 201 11.72 -6.40 -12.61
C ILE A 201 11.47 -5.57 -13.87
N PRO A 202 11.72 -4.25 -13.86
CA PRO A 202 11.55 -3.43 -15.04
C PRO A 202 12.50 -3.86 -16.17
N PRO A 203 12.12 -3.69 -17.45
CA PRO A 203 13.03 -3.93 -18.58
C PRO A 203 14.31 -3.08 -18.54
N THR A 204 14.29 -1.97 -17.81
CA THR A 204 15.42 -1.06 -17.61
C THR A 204 16.38 -1.50 -16.49
N PHE A 205 16.03 -2.55 -15.74
CA PHE A 205 16.87 -3.06 -14.66
C PHE A 205 18.21 -3.57 -15.19
N THR A 206 19.29 -3.19 -14.52
CA THR A 206 20.66 -3.34 -15.03
C THR A 206 21.41 -4.54 -14.46
N TYR A 207 20.77 -5.33 -13.59
CA TYR A 207 21.32 -6.57 -13.03
C TYR A 207 22.71 -6.39 -12.39
N GLY A 208 22.82 -5.41 -11.48
CA GLY A 208 24.03 -5.16 -10.68
C GLY A 208 25.00 -4.15 -11.28
N GLN A 209 24.68 -3.46 -12.38
CA GLN A 209 25.49 -2.28 -12.77
C GLN A 209 25.21 -1.08 -11.87
N LYS A 210 24.01 -1.05 -11.27
CA LYS A 210 23.56 -0.11 -10.26
C LYS A 210 23.10 -0.88 -9.01
N PRO A 211 23.22 -0.31 -7.80
CA PRO A 211 22.67 -0.91 -6.59
C PRO A 211 21.15 -1.14 -6.74
N ALA A 212 20.70 -2.36 -6.47
CA ALA A 212 19.27 -2.67 -6.54
C ALA A 212 18.51 -2.02 -5.37
N LEU A 213 17.29 -1.56 -5.64
CA LEU A 213 16.38 -1.00 -4.64
C LEU A 213 15.04 -1.73 -4.71
N LEU A 214 14.76 -2.60 -3.74
CA LEU A 214 13.46 -3.28 -3.64
C LEU A 214 12.41 -2.30 -3.09
N MET A 215 11.28 -2.18 -3.77
CA MET A 215 10.19 -1.26 -3.42
C MET A 215 8.96 -2.03 -2.97
N VAL A 216 8.69 -2.01 -1.65
CA VAL A 216 7.63 -2.82 -1.00
C VAL A 216 6.39 -1.96 -0.72
N PRO A 217 5.21 -2.33 -1.24
CA PRO A 217 4.02 -1.51 -1.17
C PRO A 217 3.36 -1.51 0.21
N GLY A 218 2.41 -0.60 0.35
CA GLY A 218 1.49 -0.55 1.48
C GLY A 218 0.28 -1.48 1.35
N THR A 219 -0.59 -1.38 2.34
CA THR A 219 -1.88 -2.09 2.39
C THR A 219 -2.75 -1.73 1.19
N GLY A 220 -3.24 -2.73 0.45
CA GLY A 220 -4.16 -2.53 -0.66
C GLY A 220 -3.49 -2.07 -1.97
N ALA A 221 -2.17 -1.97 -2.03
CA ALA A 221 -1.42 -1.49 -3.20
C ALA A 221 -0.39 -2.52 -3.70
N SER A 222 0.07 -2.33 -4.94
CA SER A 222 1.27 -2.97 -5.48
C SER A 222 2.47 -2.00 -5.46
N GLY A 223 3.69 -2.53 -5.55
CA GLY A 223 4.90 -1.71 -5.52
C GLY A 223 4.93 -0.70 -6.68
N PHE A 224 4.54 -1.12 -7.88
CA PHE A 224 4.51 -0.22 -9.03
C PHE A 224 3.48 0.90 -8.86
N GLU A 225 2.27 0.62 -8.36
CA GLU A 225 1.26 1.66 -8.08
C GLU A 225 1.75 2.67 -7.03
N THR A 226 2.48 2.19 -6.02
CA THR A 226 2.97 3.01 -4.93
C THR A 226 4.12 3.93 -5.37
N PHE A 227 5.08 3.36 -6.11
CA PHE A 227 6.38 4.01 -6.33
C PHE A 227 6.63 4.42 -7.78
N GLY A 228 5.93 3.82 -8.75
CA GLY A 228 6.23 3.95 -10.17
C GLY A 228 6.17 5.38 -10.70
N ASN A 229 5.29 6.21 -10.12
CA ASN A 229 5.15 7.64 -10.45
C ASN A 229 5.76 8.59 -9.40
N THR A 230 6.37 8.06 -8.34
CA THR A 230 7.00 8.83 -7.25
C THR A 230 8.51 8.54 -7.18
N PHE A 231 8.97 7.82 -6.15
CA PHE A 231 10.39 7.50 -5.97
C PHE A 231 10.96 6.70 -7.14
N GLY A 232 10.23 5.71 -7.65
CA GLY A 232 10.66 4.86 -8.76
C GLY A 232 10.91 5.66 -10.04
N LYS A 233 10.01 6.59 -10.37
CA LYS A 233 10.11 7.52 -11.51
C LYS A 233 11.41 8.31 -11.49
N LEU A 234 11.79 8.83 -10.33
CA LEU A 234 12.97 9.68 -10.20
C LEU A 234 14.26 8.84 -10.09
N LEU A 235 14.25 7.81 -9.24
CA LEU A 235 15.42 6.99 -8.91
C LEU A 235 15.90 6.13 -10.08
N THR A 236 15.03 5.68 -10.98
CA THR A 236 15.44 4.88 -12.15
C THR A 236 16.44 5.60 -13.06
N THR A 237 16.47 6.93 -13.02
CA THR A 237 17.38 7.76 -13.83
C THR A 237 18.74 7.99 -13.18
N THR A 238 18.92 7.54 -11.93
CA THR A 238 20.12 7.78 -11.13
C THR A 238 21.13 6.63 -11.27
N PRO A 239 22.42 6.83 -10.91
CA PRO A 239 23.42 5.77 -10.91
C PRO A 239 23.45 4.92 -9.63
N TYR A 240 22.78 5.36 -8.55
CA TYR A 240 22.87 4.74 -7.22
C TYR A 240 21.62 3.94 -6.83
N ALA A 241 20.61 3.85 -7.69
CA ALA A 241 19.42 3.05 -7.45
C ALA A 241 18.90 2.40 -8.74
N ASP A 242 18.49 1.14 -8.61
CA ASP A 242 17.85 0.36 -9.67
C ASP A 242 16.54 -0.25 -9.14
N PRO A 243 15.40 0.43 -9.36
CA PRO A 243 14.12 0.03 -8.79
C PRO A 243 13.66 -1.37 -9.24
N VAL A 244 13.28 -2.20 -8.27
CA VAL A 244 12.54 -3.46 -8.46
C VAL A 244 11.30 -3.39 -7.58
N TYR A 245 10.13 -3.66 -8.12
CA TYR A 245 8.87 -3.58 -7.37
C TYR A 245 8.41 -4.97 -6.94
N ILE A 246 7.55 -5.04 -5.93
CA ILE A 246 6.85 -6.28 -5.57
C ILE A 246 5.34 -6.08 -5.58
N SER A 247 4.61 -7.02 -6.16
CA SER A 247 3.14 -7.06 -6.14
C SER A 247 2.70 -8.30 -5.38
N ILE A 248 2.48 -8.12 -4.07
CA ILE A 248 2.10 -9.19 -3.17
C ILE A 248 0.63 -9.58 -3.46
N PRO A 249 0.32 -10.88 -3.67
CA PRO A 249 -1.03 -11.32 -3.98
C PRO A 249 -2.09 -10.83 -2.99
N GLY A 250 -3.28 -10.49 -3.52
CA GLY A 250 -4.32 -9.84 -2.73
C GLY A 250 -4.02 -8.39 -2.37
N ASN A 251 -3.04 -7.75 -3.03
CA ASN A 251 -2.58 -6.38 -2.78
C ASN A 251 -2.21 -6.17 -1.31
N SER A 252 -1.47 -7.13 -0.74
CA SER A 252 -1.06 -7.12 0.67
C SER A 252 -2.22 -7.08 1.67
N LEU A 253 -3.45 -7.44 1.30
CA LEU A 253 -4.61 -7.49 2.22
C LEU A 253 -4.72 -8.82 2.99
N GLY A 254 -3.89 -9.82 2.63
CA GLY A 254 -3.81 -11.12 3.28
C GLY A 254 -3.06 -11.09 4.61
N ASP A 255 -2.75 -12.28 5.15
CA ASP A 255 -1.98 -12.44 6.39
C ASP A 255 -0.58 -11.81 6.24
N VAL A 256 -0.24 -10.82 7.07
CA VAL A 256 1.04 -10.07 7.03
C VAL A 256 2.25 -11.01 7.15
N GLN A 257 2.08 -12.13 7.85
CA GLN A 257 3.14 -13.14 7.99
C GLN A 257 3.45 -13.84 6.65
N ILE A 258 2.45 -13.97 5.77
CA ILE A 258 2.61 -14.45 4.39
C ILE A 258 3.15 -13.33 3.50
N ASN A 259 2.67 -12.10 3.64
CA ASN A 259 3.21 -10.96 2.90
C ASN A 259 4.72 -10.82 3.12
N ALA A 260 5.19 -11.00 4.37
CA ALA A 260 6.60 -11.02 4.71
C ALA A 260 7.39 -12.16 4.02
N GLU A 261 6.79 -13.32 3.74
CA GLU A 261 7.46 -14.38 2.96
C GLU A 261 7.83 -13.88 1.54
N TYR A 262 6.94 -13.13 0.89
CA TYR A 262 7.20 -12.52 -0.41
C TYR A 262 8.37 -11.54 -0.35
N VAL A 263 8.44 -10.72 0.70
CA VAL A 263 9.53 -9.76 0.90
C VAL A 263 10.86 -10.46 1.20
N ALA A 264 10.88 -11.41 2.13
CA ALA A 264 12.08 -12.17 2.48
C ALA A 264 12.64 -12.94 1.28
N TYR A 265 11.76 -13.51 0.44
CA TYR A 265 12.16 -14.17 -0.79
C TYR A 265 12.68 -13.17 -1.84
N ALA A 266 11.98 -12.04 -2.05
CA ALA A 266 12.37 -11.05 -3.04
C ALA A 266 13.75 -10.44 -2.76
N LEU A 267 14.07 -10.14 -1.50
CA LEU A 267 15.39 -9.63 -1.10
C LEU A 267 16.51 -10.63 -1.46
N GLN A 268 16.30 -11.90 -1.14
CA GLN A 268 17.28 -12.95 -1.44
C GLN A 268 17.40 -13.21 -2.94
N TYR A 269 16.27 -13.22 -3.65
CA TYR A 269 16.23 -13.40 -5.09
C TYR A 269 16.97 -12.28 -5.82
N VAL A 270 16.68 -11.00 -5.51
CA VAL A 270 17.33 -9.85 -6.13
C VAL A 270 18.84 -9.85 -5.83
N GLN A 271 19.25 -10.16 -4.59
CA GLN A 271 20.67 -10.31 -4.26
C GLN A 271 21.33 -11.41 -5.09
N SER A 272 20.66 -12.53 -5.35
CA SER A 272 21.25 -13.66 -6.06
C SER A 272 21.46 -13.44 -7.56
N ILE A 273 20.59 -12.65 -8.19
CA ILE A 273 20.65 -12.33 -9.62
C ILE A 273 21.58 -11.14 -9.90
N THR A 274 21.85 -10.31 -8.90
CA THR A 274 22.80 -9.18 -8.99
C THR A 274 24.18 -9.51 -8.41
N ASN A 275 24.25 -10.50 -7.51
CA ASN A 275 25.39 -10.76 -6.61
C ASN A 275 25.83 -9.53 -5.81
N GLN A 276 24.90 -8.62 -5.51
CA GLN A 276 25.15 -7.39 -4.75
C GLN A 276 24.18 -7.25 -3.60
N ASN A 277 24.67 -6.66 -2.52
CA ASN A 277 23.79 -6.15 -1.48
C ASN A 277 22.88 -5.07 -2.06
N LEU A 278 21.70 -4.94 -1.49
CA LEU A 278 20.63 -4.10 -2.00
C LEU A 278 20.03 -3.26 -0.89
N SER A 279 19.30 -2.22 -1.25
CA SER A 279 18.51 -1.43 -0.31
C SER A 279 17.02 -1.78 -0.45
N VAL A 280 16.23 -1.44 0.56
CA VAL A 280 14.78 -1.60 0.52
C VAL A 280 14.10 -0.29 0.92
N ILE A 281 13.15 0.15 0.09
CA ILE A 281 12.23 1.24 0.42
C ILE A 281 10.82 0.66 0.57
N THR A 282 10.11 1.14 1.58
CA THR A 282 8.75 0.68 1.88
C THR A 282 7.79 1.84 2.04
N TRP A 283 6.51 1.55 1.90
CA TRP A 283 5.44 2.44 2.31
C TRP A 283 4.46 1.70 3.19
N SER A 284 3.96 2.34 4.25
CA SER A 284 2.89 1.79 5.09
C SER A 284 3.25 0.38 5.61
N GLN A 285 2.33 -0.57 5.51
CA GLN A 285 2.48 -1.98 5.87
C GLN A 285 3.74 -2.66 5.31
N GLY A 286 4.26 -2.24 4.15
CA GLY A 286 5.49 -2.82 3.61
C GLY A 286 6.66 -2.74 4.60
N SER A 287 6.59 -1.77 5.52
CA SER A 287 7.54 -1.60 6.61
C SER A 287 7.46 -2.72 7.65
N ILE A 288 6.26 -3.13 8.06
CA ILE A 288 6.08 -4.29 8.96
C ILE A 288 6.32 -5.62 8.23
N ASP A 289 6.07 -5.70 6.92
CA ASP A 289 6.46 -6.87 6.11
C ASP A 289 7.98 -7.07 6.11
N VAL A 290 8.74 -5.98 5.86
CA VAL A 290 10.22 -5.99 5.91
C VAL A 290 10.74 -6.25 7.31
N GLN A 291 10.19 -5.59 8.34
CA GLN A 291 10.65 -5.77 9.72
C GLN A 291 10.37 -7.18 10.24
N TRP A 292 9.22 -7.77 9.89
CA TRP A 292 8.91 -9.17 10.18
C TRP A 292 9.86 -10.11 9.43
N SER A 293 10.16 -9.81 8.17
CA SER A 293 11.15 -10.54 7.37
C SER A 293 12.53 -10.52 8.02
N PHE A 294 13.01 -9.36 8.48
CA PHE A 294 14.28 -9.29 9.20
C PHE A 294 14.27 -10.12 10.47
N LYS A 295 13.18 -10.09 11.24
CA LYS A 295 13.06 -10.85 12.49
C LYS A 295 13.19 -12.35 12.25
N TYR A 296 12.46 -12.91 11.28
CA TYR A 296 12.33 -14.36 11.10
C TYR A 296 13.17 -14.97 9.97
N TRP A 297 13.70 -14.18 9.05
CA TRP A 297 14.68 -14.60 8.05
C TRP A 297 16.01 -13.85 8.23
N PRO A 298 16.74 -14.10 9.34
CA PRO A 298 17.91 -13.30 9.73
C PRO A 298 19.02 -13.24 8.67
N SER A 299 19.09 -14.22 7.76
CA SER A 299 20.06 -14.19 6.66
C SER A 299 19.93 -12.97 5.76
N ILE A 300 18.75 -12.35 5.66
CA ILE A 300 18.55 -11.16 4.81
C ILE A 300 19.21 -9.90 5.40
N ARG A 301 19.47 -9.88 6.72
CA ARG A 301 20.13 -8.73 7.39
C ARG A 301 21.54 -8.48 6.86
N ASN A 302 22.20 -9.52 6.34
CA ASN A 302 23.57 -9.43 5.81
C ASN A 302 23.65 -8.93 4.37
N ILE A 303 22.51 -8.87 3.68
CA ILE A 303 22.44 -8.47 2.27
C ILE A 303 21.73 -7.14 2.06
N VAL A 304 21.01 -6.64 3.07
CA VAL A 304 20.36 -5.33 3.01
C VAL A 304 21.25 -4.25 3.60
N THR A 305 21.57 -3.21 2.82
CA THR A 305 22.39 -2.08 3.29
C THR A 305 21.57 -1.05 4.04
N ASP A 306 20.35 -0.78 3.56
CA ASP A 306 19.49 0.30 4.04
C ASP A 306 18.03 -0.13 4.01
N PHE A 307 17.31 0.18 5.09
CA PHE A 307 15.85 0.08 5.17
C PHE A 307 15.27 1.49 5.28
N ILE A 308 14.59 1.95 4.23
CA ILE A 308 14.00 3.28 4.16
C ILE A 308 12.47 3.16 4.21
N ALA A 309 11.87 3.52 5.33
CA ALA A 309 10.46 3.31 5.59
C ALA A 309 9.67 4.62 5.51
N ILE A 310 8.74 4.70 4.56
CA ILE A 310 7.87 5.86 4.34
C ILE A 310 6.51 5.61 4.99
N SER A 311 6.10 6.51 5.89
CA SER A 311 4.90 6.36 6.72
C SER A 311 4.75 4.96 7.37
N PRO A 312 5.78 4.43 8.05
CA PRO A 312 5.71 3.11 8.65
C PRO A 312 4.72 3.03 9.82
N ASP A 313 4.22 1.82 10.05
CA ASP A 313 3.32 1.44 11.14
C ASP A 313 3.94 0.35 12.05
N PHE A 314 5.18 0.53 12.51
CA PHE A 314 5.89 -0.47 13.34
C PHE A 314 5.21 -0.78 14.69
N HIS A 315 4.24 0.03 15.09
CA HIS A 315 3.38 -0.22 16.24
C HIS A 315 1.90 -0.34 15.84
N GLY A 316 1.62 -0.59 14.57
CA GLY A 316 0.28 -0.59 14.00
C GLY A 316 -0.40 0.78 14.11
N THR A 317 -1.73 0.78 14.05
CA THR A 317 -2.54 1.99 14.14
C THR A 317 -3.71 1.81 15.11
N ARG A 318 -4.01 2.88 15.84
CA ARG A 318 -5.21 2.98 16.68
C ARG A 318 -6.46 3.19 15.87
N LEU A 319 -6.37 3.49 14.56
CA LEU A 319 -7.53 3.72 13.69
C LEU A 319 -8.06 2.45 13.02
N ALA A 320 -7.36 1.32 13.14
CA ALA A 320 -7.79 0.04 12.58
C ALA A 320 -9.18 -0.38 13.09
N TYR A 321 -9.60 0.05 14.29
CA TYR A 321 -10.94 -0.22 14.84
C TYR A 321 -12.09 0.28 13.95
N LEU A 322 -11.86 1.31 13.13
CA LEU A 322 -12.85 1.83 12.17
C LEU A 322 -13.26 0.76 11.14
N LEU A 323 -12.35 -0.18 10.87
CA LEU A 323 -12.54 -1.28 9.92
C LEU A 323 -12.65 -2.65 10.63
N CYS A 324 -11.94 -2.83 11.74
CA CYS A 324 -11.77 -4.05 12.51
C CYS A 324 -12.06 -3.81 14.01
N SER A 325 -13.32 -3.55 14.36
CA SER A 325 -13.72 -3.29 15.76
C SER A 325 -13.84 -4.56 16.61
N GLY A 326 -13.84 -5.74 15.98
CA GLY A 326 -14.18 -7.02 16.61
C GLY A 326 -15.70 -7.26 16.70
N ASN A 327 -16.51 -6.27 16.30
CA ASN A 327 -17.93 -6.47 16.04
C ASN A 327 -18.10 -7.10 14.65
N ALA A 328 -18.75 -8.27 14.59
CA ALA A 328 -18.94 -9.02 13.35
C ALA A 328 -19.58 -8.17 12.22
N ASN A 329 -20.52 -7.29 12.54
CA ASN A 329 -21.24 -6.49 11.55
C ASN A 329 -20.34 -5.43 10.89
N ILE A 330 -19.50 -4.75 11.68
CA ILE A 330 -18.57 -3.73 11.18
C ILE A 330 -17.42 -4.40 10.43
N ASN A 331 -16.89 -5.50 10.96
CA ASN A 331 -15.80 -6.24 10.33
C ASN A 331 -16.14 -6.71 8.91
N MET A 332 -17.42 -6.98 8.63
CA MET A 332 -17.88 -7.41 7.30
C MET A 332 -17.75 -6.34 6.22
N ILE A 333 -17.49 -5.08 6.59
CA ILE A 333 -17.36 -3.98 5.64
C ILE A 333 -15.94 -3.86 5.11
N GLY A 334 -14.94 -3.95 5.98
CA GLY A 334 -13.55 -3.65 5.59
C GLY A 334 -12.46 -4.37 6.38
N CYS A 335 -12.79 -5.28 7.30
CA CYS A 335 -11.76 -5.98 8.05
C CYS A 335 -11.13 -7.12 7.24
N THR A 336 -9.90 -6.91 6.79
CA THR A 336 -9.06 -7.93 6.16
C THR A 336 -8.05 -8.49 7.18
N PRO A 337 -7.43 -9.66 6.91
CA PRO A 337 -6.34 -10.18 7.75
C PRO A 337 -5.28 -9.13 8.07
N ALA A 338 -4.76 -8.44 7.04
CA ALA A 338 -3.77 -7.38 7.15
C ALA A 338 -4.21 -6.24 8.09
N VAL A 339 -5.42 -5.69 7.89
CA VAL A 339 -5.92 -4.57 8.70
C VAL A 339 -6.09 -5.00 10.15
N SER A 340 -6.56 -6.22 10.40
CA SER A 340 -6.66 -6.75 11.77
C SER A 340 -5.29 -6.89 12.43
N GLN A 341 -4.26 -7.29 11.67
CA GLN A 341 -2.90 -7.43 12.16
C GLN A 341 -2.20 -6.09 12.35
N GLN A 342 -2.58 -5.05 11.61
CA GLN A 342 -2.08 -3.67 11.76
C GLN A 342 -2.74 -2.91 12.92
N ALA A 343 -3.69 -3.50 13.66
CA ALA A 343 -4.22 -2.86 14.85
C ALA A 343 -3.14 -2.66 15.93
N TYR A 344 -3.13 -1.50 16.60
CA TYR A 344 -2.04 -1.06 17.49
C TYR A 344 -1.61 -2.09 18.55
N ASN A 345 -2.57 -2.86 19.07
CA ASN A 345 -2.33 -3.89 20.10
C ASN A 345 -2.66 -5.31 19.60
N SER A 346 -2.59 -5.56 18.29
CA SER A 346 -2.81 -6.90 17.71
C SER A 346 -1.79 -7.91 18.25
N ARG A 347 -2.10 -9.20 18.15
CA ARG A 347 -1.14 -10.25 18.52
C ARG A 347 0.10 -10.19 17.62
N PHE A 348 -0.09 -9.88 16.34
CA PHE A 348 0.95 -9.69 15.35
C PHE A 348 1.90 -8.55 15.72
N ILE A 349 1.40 -7.32 15.98
CA ILE A 349 2.25 -6.18 16.33
C ILE A 349 2.98 -6.43 17.65
N ASN A 350 2.29 -6.98 18.64
CA ASN A 350 2.93 -7.35 19.91
C ASN A 350 4.06 -8.36 19.67
N ARG A 351 3.82 -9.39 18.86
CA ARG A 351 4.84 -10.40 18.51
C ARG A 351 5.97 -9.82 17.67
N LEU A 352 5.69 -8.93 16.72
CA LEU A 352 6.69 -8.25 15.90
C LEU A 352 7.66 -7.50 16.81
N ARG A 353 7.11 -6.72 17.75
CA ARG A 353 7.87 -5.82 18.63
C ARG A 353 8.63 -6.53 19.76
N GLN A 354 8.22 -7.73 20.15
CA GLN A 354 8.91 -8.54 21.16
C GLN A 354 10.35 -8.89 20.73
N ASP A 355 11.20 -9.20 21.72
CA ASP A 355 12.56 -9.74 21.54
C ASP A 355 13.45 -8.89 20.62
N GLY A 356 13.31 -7.56 20.72
CA GLY A 356 14.11 -6.60 19.96
C GLY A 356 13.60 -6.29 18.56
N GLY A 357 12.44 -6.82 18.14
CA GLY A 357 11.86 -6.49 16.85
C GLY A 357 11.24 -5.09 16.74
N ASP A 358 11.15 -4.35 17.86
CA ASP A 358 10.90 -2.90 17.88
C ASP A 358 12.17 -2.05 17.75
N ALA A 359 13.33 -2.68 17.54
CA ALA A 359 14.58 -2.03 17.16
C ALA A 359 14.99 -2.41 15.73
N ALA A 360 15.80 -1.56 15.11
CA ALA A 360 16.29 -1.79 13.77
C ALA A 360 17.24 -3.00 13.69
N TYR A 361 17.22 -3.69 12.54
CA TYR A 361 18.13 -4.80 12.23
C TYR A 361 19.25 -4.41 11.25
N VAL A 362 19.03 -3.35 10.47
CA VAL A 362 19.96 -2.74 9.51
C VAL A 362 19.85 -1.21 9.63
N PRO A 363 20.78 -0.39 9.09
CA PRO A 363 20.59 1.06 9.02
C PRO A 363 19.19 1.44 8.54
N THR A 364 18.43 2.17 9.35
CA THR A 364 17.00 2.41 9.10
C THR A 364 16.66 3.90 9.11
N THR A 365 16.03 4.36 8.04
CA THR A 365 15.53 5.74 7.90
C THR A 365 14.01 5.69 7.89
N THR A 366 13.35 6.39 8.80
CA THR A 366 11.88 6.51 8.82
C THR A 366 11.49 7.95 8.53
N VAL A 367 10.46 8.14 7.70
CA VAL A 367 9.89 9.46 7.41
C VAL A 367 8.39 9.37 7.52
N TYR A 368 7.79 10.22 8.36
CA TYR A 368 6.36 10.18 8.64
C TYR A 368 5.81 11.59 8.94
N SER A 369 4.49 11.70 8.97
CA SER A 369 3.76 12.95 9.14
C SER A 369 2.78 12.86 10.30
N GLN A 370 2.63 13.92 11.08
CA GLN A 370 1.62 13.98 12.14
C GLN A 370 0.18 14.00 11.58
N PHE A 371 0.03 14.39 10.30
CA PHE A 371 -1.26 14.48 9.61
C PHE A 371 -1.70 13.18 8.95
N ASP A 372 -0.95 12.10 9.14
CA ASP A 372 -1.27 10.75 8.66
C ASP A 372 -2.66 10.31 9.16
N GLU A 373 -3.60 10.14 8.24
CA GLU A 373 -5.01 9.84 8.48
C GLU A 373 -5.31 8.35 8.60
N ILE A 374 -4.30 7.50 8.40
CA ILE A 374 -4.41 6.03 8.45
C ILE A 374 -3.69 5.48 9.68
N VAL A 375 -2.47 5.93 9.94
CA VAL A 375 -1.62 5.49 11.03
C VAL A 375 -1.65 6.55 12.13
N GLN A 376 -2.15 6.18 13.30
CA GLN A 376 -2.08 7.03 14.49
C GLN A 376 -1.77 6.22 15.75
N PRO A 377 -1.00 6.78 16.70
CA PRO A 377 -0.33 8.09 16.64
C PRO A 377 0.84 8.11 15.65
N GLN A 378 1.04 9.22 14.94
CA GLN A 378 2.26 9.50 14.12
C GLN A 378 3.02 10.75 14.61
N PHE A 379 2.85 11.08 15.90
CA PHE A 379 3.54 12.19 16.53
C PHE A 379 3.94 11.84 17.97
N GLY A 380 4.93 12.57 18.48
CA GLY A 380 5.46 12.37 19.81
C GLY A 380 6.14 11.01 20.01
N ARG A 381 6.44 10.69 21.27
CA ARG A 381 7.24 9.51 21.64
C ARG A 381 6.61 8.15 21.35
N GLN A 382 5.30 8.12 21.09
CA GLN A 382 4.56 6.90 20.79
C GLN A 382 4.25 6.73 19.30
N ALA A 383 4.76 7.63 18.44
CA ALA A 383 4.53 7.57 17.01
C ALA A 383 4.86 6.18 16.47
N SER A 384 3.95 5.60 15.70
CA SER A 384 4.06 4.24 15.17
C SER A 384 5.25 4.09 14.22
N GLY A 385 5.59 5.17 13.51
CA GLY A 385 6.73 5.22 12.61
C GLY A 385 8.10 5.28 13.29
N ILE A 386 8.16 5.36 14.63
CA ILE A 386 9.44 5.31 15.37
C ILE A 386 9.91 3.86 15.45
N ILE A 387 11.14 3.62 15.01
CA ILE A 387 11.91 2.41 15.30
C ILE A 387 13.10 2.76 16.20
N ARG A 388 13.41 1.89 17.16
CA ARG A 388 14.50 2.16 18.11
C ARG A 388 15.85 1.82 17.48
N GLU A 389 16.88 2.55 17.90
CA GLU A 389 18.24 2.05 17.81
C GLU A 389 18.38 0.77 18.66
N GLY A 390 19.13 -0.19 18.13
CA GLY A 390 19.42 -1.47 18.76
C GLY A 390 20.38 -2.27 17.89
N ASN A 391 20.91 -3.37 18.42
CA ASN A 391 21.77 -4.30 17.67
C ASN A 391 23.02 -3.66 17.03
N GLY A 392 23.46 -2.49 17.51
CA GLY A 392 24.60 -1.76 16.94
C GLY A 392 24.34 -1.09 15.59
N VAL A 393 23.07 -0.95 15.16
CA VAL A 393 22.71 -0.27 13.91
C VAL A 393 22.13 1.12 14.17
N ALA A 394 22.50 2.07 13.30
CA ALA A 394 22.06 3.46 13.39
C ALA A 394 20.64 3.65 12.83
N VAL A 395 19.87 4.57 13.43
CA VAL A 395 18.51 4.88 13.00
C VAL A 395 18.32 6.39 12.86
N SER A 396 17.54 6.80 11.87
CA SER A 396 17.05 8.16 11.71
C SER A 396 15.53 8.14 11.67
N ASN A 397 14.87 8.75 12.65
CA ASN A 397 13.42 8.88 12.66
C ASN A 397 13.03 10.34 12.39
N THR A 398 12.42 10.62 11.25
CA THR A 398 12.09 11.98 10.81
C THR A 398 10.58 12.22 10.79
N LEU A 399 10.09 13.01 11.74
CA LEU A 399 8.77 13.63 11.67
C LEU A 399 8.86 14.92 10.85
N LEU A 400 8.20 14.98 9.69
CA LEU A 400 8.27 16.11 8.76
C LEU A 400 7.98 17.46 9.42
N GLN A 401 6.97 17.52 10.28
CA GLN A 401 6.54 18.77 10.91
C GLN A 401 7.51 19.30 11.98
N GLU A 402 8.31 18.42 12.59
CA GLU A 402 9.39 18.83 13.49
C GLU A 402 10.65 19.19 12.69
N ALA A 403 11.01 18.37 11.72
CA ALA A 403 12.22 18.52 10.91
C ALA A 403 12.23 19.80 10.06
N CYS A 404 11.09 20.11 9.43
CA CYS A 404 10.93 21.22 8.49
C CYS A 404 10.07 22.36 9.05
N ARG A 405 10.01 22.51 10.37
CA ARG A 405 9.13 23.45 11.07
C ARG A 405 9.17 24.85 10.44
N GLY A 406 8.01 25.34 10.02
CA GLY A 406 7.82 26.68 9.46
C GLY A 406 8.20 26.80 7.98
N GLN A 407 8.49 25.69 7.31
CA GLN A 407 8.76 25.63 5.87
C GLN A 407 7.76 24.71 5.16
N GLU A 408 7.79 24.70 3.82
CA GLU A 408 6.85 23.92 3.02
C GLU A 408 6.88 22.42 3.30
N GLY A 409 8.06 21.85 3.58
CA GLY A 409 8.24 20.46 3.96
C GLY A 409 7.57 20.04 5.27
N SER A 410 7.00 20.98 6.03
CA SER A 410 6.12 20.72 7.19
C SER A 410 4.62 20.73 6.85
N GLY A 411 4.28 20.68 5.56
CA GLY A 411 2.90 20.73 5.06
C GLY A 411 1.99 19.57 5.48
N LEU A 412 0.77 19.61 4.97
CA LEU A 412 -0.32 18.66 5.22
C LEU A 412 -0.11 17.34 4.46
N TYR A 413 0.98 16.64 4.74
CA TYR A 413 1.22 15.33 4.13
C TYR A 413 0.37 14.29 4.84
N LEU A 414 -0.62 13.76 4.13
CA LEU A 414 -1.38 12.56 4.49
C LEU A 414 -0.48 11.30 4.42
N HIS A 415 -1.03 10.12 4.70
CA HIS A 415 -0.29 8.87 4.81
C HIS A 415 0.53 8.53 3.54
N GLU A 416 -0.13 8.53 2.39
CA GLU A 416 0.40 8.48 1.03
C GLU A 416 1.09 9.78 0.64
N GLY A 417 0.69 10.91 1.24
CA GLY A 417 1.22 12.22 0.91
C GLY A 417 2.74 12.33 1.11
N VAL A 418 3.29 11.58 2.07
CA VAL A 418 4.75 11.50 2.28
C VAL A 418 5.48 10.97 1.04
N LEU A 419 4.83 10.21 0.16
CA LEU A 419 5.43 9.67 -1.07
C LEU A 419 5.84 10.75 -2.09
N TYR A 420 5.22 11.93 -2.04
CA TYR A 420 5.60 13.08 -2.87
C TYR A 420 6.31 14.18 -2.06
N SER A 421 6.68 13.94 -0.80
CA SER A 421 7.41 14.92 0.00
C SER A 421 8.83 15.13 -0.53
N ALA A 422 9.20 16.38 -0.80
CA ALA A 422 10.58 16.74 -1.19
C ALA A 422 11.61 16.29 -0.15
N THR A 423 11.25 16.36 1.14
CA THR A 423 12.14 15.98 2.24
C THR A 423 12.25 14.46 2.39
N ALA A 424 11.16 13.72 2.21
CA ALA A 424 11.22 12.26 2.17
C ALA A 424 12.12 11.78 1.01
N TYR A 425 11.96 12.38 -0.17
CA TYR A 425 12.79 12.08 -1.33
C TYR A 425 14.28 12.39 -1.10
N ALA A 426 14.59 13.53 -0.49
CA ALA A 426 15.96 13.88 -0.17
C ALA A 426 16.59 12.91 0.86
N LEU A 427 15.84 12.48 1.88
CA LEU A 427 16.29 11.49 2.84
C LEU A 427 16.53 10.10 2.21
N VAL A 428 15.71 9.71 1.24
CA VAL A 428 15.91 8.48 0.46
C VAL A 428 17.24 8.56 -0.30
N ILE A 429 17.48 9.64 -1.05
CA ILE A 429 18.76 9.82 -1.77
C ILE A 429 19.94 9.80 -0.80
N ASP A 430 19.81 10.52 0.31
CA ASP A 430 20.88 10.65 1.29
C ASP A 430 21.24 9.30 1.93
N ALA A 431 20.25 8.47 2.28
CA ALA A 431 20.47 7.11 2.76
C ALA A 431 21.16 6.23 1.70
N LEU A 432 20.75 6.33 0.43
CA LEU A 432 21.33 5.50 -0.65
C LEU A 432 22.74 5.93 -1.08
N THR A 433 23.23 7.08 -0.62
CA THR A 433 24.50 7.67 -1.07
C THR A 433 25.50 7.92 0.05
N HIS A 434 25.17 7.55 1.29
CA HIS A 434 26.04 7.69 2.46
C HIS A 434 25.98 6.44 3.32
N ASP A 435 27.03 6.24 4.14
CA ASP A 435 27.00 5.20 5.16
C ASP A 435 25.99 5.54 6.26
N GLY A 436 25.16 4.57 6.62
CA GLY A 436 24.14 4.72 7.66
C GLY A 436 22.85 5.37 7.14
N PRO A 437 21.89 5.63 8.03
CA PRO A 437 20.58 6.14 7.61
C PRO A 437 20.66 7.58 7.07
N GLY A 438 19.62 7.95 6.34
CA GLY A 438 19.41 9.31 5.83
C GLY A 438 19.36 10.33 6.97
N SER A 439 20.04 11.45 6.80
CA SER A 439 20.20 12.48 7.82
C SER A 439 19.54 13.78 7.40
N ILE A 440 18.58 14.23 8.20
CA ILE A 440 17.91 15.52 7.99
C ILE A 440 18.90 16.70 7.98
N ASP A 441 20.02 16.61 8.68
CA ASP A 441 21.01 17.68 8.72
C ASP A 441 21.74 17.85 7.38
N ARG A 442 21.90 16.76 6.60
CA ARG A 442 22.51 16.80 5.27
C ARG A 442 21.55 17.33 4.20
N VAL A 443 20.24 17.19 4.41
CA VAL A 443 19.22 17.51 3.40
C VAL A 443 18.26 18.62 3.81
N ARG A 444 18.56 19.38 4.86
CA ARG A 444 17.65 20.40 5.44
C ARG A 444 17.16 21.46 4.43
N ASN A 445 17.89 21.67 3.34
CA ASN A 445 17.49 22.55 2.24
C ASN A 445 16.23 22.05 1.49
N SER A 446 15.92 20.75 1.53
CA SER A 446 14.69 20.20 0.93
C SER A 446 13.43 20.72 1.60
N CYS A 447 13.51 21.19 2.85
CA CYS A 447 12.36 21.68 3.60
C CYS A 447 11.68 22.90 2.96
N SER A 448 12.35 23.62 2.06
CA SER A 448 11.77 24.78 1.39
C SER A 448 10.82 24.40 0.24
N GLN A 449 10.69 23.12 -0.08
CA GLN A 449 9.88 22.62 -1.20
C GLN A 449 8.81 21.66 -0.70
N THR A 450 7.63 21.70 -1.33
CA THR A 450 6.57 20.74 -1.08
C THR A 450 6.84 19.39 -1.78
N THR A 451 7.17 19.41 -3.07
CA THR A 451 7.46 18.23 -3.89
C THR A 451 8.89 18.29 -4.44
N PRO A 452 9.54 17.14 -4.69
CA PRO A 452 10.85 17.14 -5.34
C PRO A 452 10.69 17.49 -6.83
N GLU A 453 11.78 17.99 -7.44
CA GLU A 453 11.82 18.24 -8.89
C GLU A 453 11.51 16.94 -9.67
N GLY A 454 10.65 17.06 -10.69
CA GLY A 454 10.19 15.92 -11.51
C GLY A 454 8.85 15.31 -11.08
N ILE A 455 8.30 15.72 -9.93
CA ILE A 455 6.93 15.41 -9.52
C ILE A 455 5.99 16.55 -9.93
N SER A 456 5.02 16.21 -10.78
CA SER A 456 3.99 17.11 -11.29
C SER A 456 2.73 17.13 -10.43
N ASP A 457 1.85 18.11 -10.65
CA ASP A 457 0.52 18.15 -10.01
C ASP A 457 -0.28 16.86 -10.27
N LEU A 458 -0.17 16.28 -11.47
CA LEU A 458 -0.86 15.03 -11.81
C LEU A 458 -0.28 13.82 -11.06
N ASP A 459 1.03 13.79 -10.79
CA ASP A 459 1.61 12.74 -9.96
C ASP A 459 1.05 12.83 -8.53
N VAL A 460 0.90 14.04 -7.98
CA VAL A 460 0.29 14.26 -6.66
C VAL A 460 -1.18 13.81 -6.66
N VAL A 461 -1.97 14.18 -7.67
CA VAL A 461 -3.36 13.70 -7.81
C VAL A 461 -3.40 12.17 -7.87
N GLY A 462 -2.47 11.54 -8.61
CA GLY A 462 -2.38 10.09 -8.71
C GLY A 462 -2.06 9.40 -7.38
N VAL A 463 -1.16 9.99 -6.59
CA VAL A 463 -0.84 9.49 -5.24
C VAL A 463 -2.04 9.59 -4.31
N GLU A 464 -2.74 10.73 -4.27
CA GLU A 464 -3.94 10.90 -3.43
C GLU A 464 -5.09 9.98 -3.90
N ALA A 465 -5.21 9.75 -5.22
CA ALA A 465 -6.17 8.79 -5.78
C ALA A 465 -5.84 7.33 -5.42
N LEU A 466 -4.60 7.01 -4.99
CA LEU A 466 -4.23 5.67 -4.53
C LEU A 466 -5.05 5.23 -3.31
N ILE A 467 -5.39 6.16 -2.42
CA ILE A 467 -6.27 5.87 -1.27
C ILE A 467 -7.65 5.41 -1.72
N VAL A 468 -8.20 5.98 -2.79
CA VAL A 468 -9.49 5.55 -3.35
C VAL A 468 -9.40 4.11 -3.85
N ILE A 469 -8.31 3.76 -4.53
CA ILE A 469 -8.04 2.38 -5.01
C ILE A 469 -7.95 1.42 -3.81
N ILE A 470 -7.22 1.80 -2.77
CA ILE A 470 -7.01 1.01 -1.56
C ILE A 470 -8.34 0.78 -0.83
N LEU A 471 -9.14 1.84 -0.62
CA LEU A 471 -10.45 1.75 0.01
C LEU A 471 -11.40 0.87 -0.81
N PHE A 472 -11.42 1.01 -2.14
CA PHE A 472 -12.19 0.12 -3.01
C PHE A 472 -11.78 -1.34 -2.84
N ARG A 473 -10.48 -1.65 -2.86
CA ARG A 473 -9.95 -3.02 -2.69
C ARG A 473 -10.27 -3.57 -1.31
N LEU A 474 -10.12 -2.78 -0.25
CA LEU A 474 -10.50 -3.16 1.12
C LEU A 474 -11.97 -3.52 1.23
N LEU A 475 -12.85 -2.65 0.73
CA LEU A 475 -14.31 -2.82 0.76
C LEU A 475 -14.73 -4.06 -0.04
N THR A 476 -14.08 -4.35 -1.17
CA THR A 476 -14.40 -5.48 -2.06
C THR A 476 -13.64 -6.78 -1.78
N PHE A 477 -12.65 -6.77 -0.88
CA PHE A 477 -11.86 -7.94 -0.51
C PHE A 477 -12.73 -9.04 0.14
N ALA A 478 -12.48 -10.30 -0.20
CA ALA A 478 -13.11 -11.45 0.45
C ALA A 478 -12.13 -12.62 0.59
N PRO A 479 -12.21 -13.42 1.67
CA PRO A 479 -13.12 -13.26 2.80
C PRO A 479 -12.66 -12.16 3.77
N LYS A 480 -13.61 -11.48 4.40
CA LYS A 480 -13.36 -10.62 5.56
C LYS A 480 -13.11 -11.47 6.81
N VAL A 481 -12.52 -10.87 7.85
CA VAL A 481 -12.21 -11.58 9.10
C VAL A 481 -12.87 -10.95 10.32
N VAL A 482 -13.36 -11.79 11.23
CA VAL A 482 -13.86 -11.35 12.55
C VAL A 482 -12.75 -11.34 13.59
N ARG A 483 -11.70 -12.14 13.37
CA ARG A 483 -10.55 -12.27 14.27
C ARG A 483 -9.28 -12.16 13.47
N GLU A 484 -8.28 -11.59 14.11
CA GLU A 484 -6.91 -11.62 13.63
C GLU A 484 -6.48 -13.07 13.34
N PRO A 485 -5.74 -13.33 12.24
CA PRO A 485 -5.12 -14.63 11.99
C PRO A 485 -4.28 -15.11 13.17
N GLU A 486 -4.09 -16.43 13.25
CA GLU A 486 -3.17 -17.02 14.22
C GLU A 486 -1.72 -16.72 13.85
N LEU A 487 -0.87 -16.60 14.87
CA LEU A 487 0.57 -16.47 14.66
C LEU A 487 1.13 -17.78 14.11
N ARG A 488 2.11 -17.69 13.21
CA ARG A 488 2.81 -18.85 12.66
C ARG A 488 3.63 -19.55 13.74
N ASP A 489 3.76 -20.87 13.63
CA ASP A 489 4.47 -21.70 14.61
C ASP A 489 5.93 -21.26 14.84
N TYR A 490 6.61 -20.76 13.79
CA TYR A 490 7.98 -20.28 13.90
C TYR A 490 8.13 -19.05 14.80
N THR A 491 7.03 -18.38 15.16
CA THR A 491 7.07 -17.21 16.04
C THR A 491 7.24 -17.57 17.50
N ALA A 492 6.98 -18.83 17.87
CA ALA A 492 6.96 -19.28 19.26
C ALA A 492 8.35 -19.45 19.90
N ASN A 493 9.43 -19.34 19.12
CA ASN A 493 10.80 -19.62 19.53
C ASN A 493 11.61 -18.36 19.80
#